data_AF-X6MPU5-F1
#
_entry.id   AF-X6MPU5-F1
#
_cell.length_a   1.000
_cell.length_b   1.000
_cell.length_c   1.000
_cell.angle_alpha   90.00
_cell.angle_beta   90.00
_cell.angle_gamma   90.00
#
_symmetry.space_group_name_H-M   'P 1'
#
loop_
_entity.id
_entity.type
_entity.pdbx_description
1 polymer ?
#
loop_
_entity_poly.entity_id
_entity_poly.type
_entity_poly.pdbx_seq_one_letter_code
_entity_poly.pdbx_strand_id
1 'polypeptide(L)'
;MATTRQDSDPQKRIDQMKNFIFTDGLKLLYAEARERAGKNTTHTKKKKKNLFKKKKLKKLKNGKMKIAKTKANEIKMSADAEFQHEKGRILQPERIRIIQEYDKKKKQLEIEQRIEFSKRVNESRLQVLKEREKLMKQTQEKTFQKLAELKSNRKAYEKFVKSLIIQGLIRMDERIVEIQVVKEDLEVARAVTQDAAREYIQIMKQQSNKEVTLEIKLDENDFLPAGAVGGKNYLGQYFAIQIENCFGNFDAYFK
;
A
#
# COMPACT_ATOMS: atom_id res chain seq x y z
N MET A 1 49.65 85.82 109.32
CA MET A 1 49.13 85.32 110.62
C MET A 1 48.82 83.85 110.46
N ALA A 2 49.19 82.89 111.28
CA ALA A 2 50.09 82.74 112.42
C ALA A 2 50.13 81.20 112.64
N THR A 3 51.29 80.68 113.05
CA THR A 3 51.54 79.41 113.78
C THR A 3 50.30 78.68 114.33
N THR A 4 50.24 77.34 114.36
CA THR A 4 50.87 76.54 115.42
C THR A 4 50.82 75.04 115.08
N ARG A 5 51.89 74.31 115.42
CA ARG A 5 51.97 72.84 115.49
C ARG A 5 51.02 72.31 116.58
N GLN A 6 50.26 71.27 116.28
CA GLN A 6 49.84 70.27 117.27
C GLN A 6 49.87 68.89 116.64
N ASP A 7 50.76 68.05 117.16
CA ASP A 7 50.78 66.60 116.93
C ASP A 7 49.44 65.99 117.36
N SER A 8 48.74 65.38 116.41
CA SER A 8 47.57 64.56 116.66
C SER A 8 47.88 63.10 116.27
N ASP A 9 48.37 62.35 117.25
CA ASP A 9 48.19 60.92 117.50
C ASP A 9 48.25 59.93 116.29
N PRO A 10 49.29 59.06 116.19
CA PRO A 10 49.39 58.03 115.16
C PRO A 10 48.15 57.13 115.05
N GLN A 11 47.50 56.82 116.18
CA GLN A 11 46.27 56.01 116.21
C GLN A 11 45.11 56.71 115.48
N LYS A 12 44.95 58.04 115.64
CA LYS A 12 43.89 58.81 114.96
C LYS A 12 44.12 58.91 113.45
N ARG A 13 45.38 59.01 113.00
CA ARG A 13 45.70 58.94 111.57
C ARG A 13 45.42 57.56 110.99
N ILE A 14 45.71 56.49 111.74
CA ILE A 14 45.40 55.12 111.34
C ILE A 14 43.88 54.91 111.28
N ASP A 15 43.10 55.42 112.24
CA ASP A 15 41.64 55.29 112.23
C ASP A 15 40.95 56.17 111.18
N GLN A 16 41.50 57.37 110.89
CA GLN A 16 41.06 58.18 109.75
C GLN A 16 41.38 57.50 108.41
N MET A 17 42.57 56.90 108.25
CA MET A 17 42.89 56.12 107.05
C MET A 17 42.03 54.86 106.95
N LYS A 18 41.79 54.13 108.05
CA LYS A 18 40.88 52.98 108.07
C LYS A 18 39.48 53.39 107.67
N ASN A 19 38.91 54.45 108.24
CA ASN A 19 37.58 54.95 107.85
C ASN A 19 37.55 55.44 106.39
N PHE A 20 38.57 56.14 105.92
CA PHE A 20 38.64 56.59 104.52
C PHE A 20 38.74 55.40 103.56
N ILE A 21 39.53 54.36 103.87
CA ILE A 21 39.64 53.15 103.04
C ILE A 21 38.34 52.32 103.09
N PHE A 22 37.78 52.09 104.29
CA PHE A 22 36.62 51.21 104.48
C PHE A 22 35.28 51.84 104.08
N THR A 23 35.12 53.16 104.20
CA THR A 23 33.84 53.81 103.88
C THR A 23 33.88 54.55 102.56
N ASP A 24 34.89 55.39 102.31
CA ASP A 24 34.91 56.24 101.12
C ASP A 24 35.66 55.60 99.95
N GLY A 25 36.74 54.86 100.21
CA GLY A 25 37.49 54.07 99.23
C GLY A 25 36.66 52.93 98.66
N LEU A 26 35.93 52.19 99.51
CA LEU A 26 34.97 51.19 99.07
C LEU A 26 33.81 51.80 98.29
N LYS A 27 33.26 52.96 98.69
CA LYS A 27 32.23 53.67 97.90
C LYS A 27 32.74 54.13 96.54
N LEU A 28 33.97 54.65 96.46
CA LEU A 28 34.61 55.06 95.21
C LEU A 28 34.84 53.86 94.29
N LEU A 29 35.39 52.76 94.81
CA LEU A 29 35.54 51.51 94.06
C LEU A 29 34.19 50.95 93.59
N TYR A 30 33.16 51.02 94.44
CA TYR A 30 31.82 50.55 94.09
C TYR A 30 31.14 51.46 93.04
N ALA A 31 31.34 52.77 93.12
CA ALA A 31 30.85 53.74 92.14
C ALA A 31 31.56 53.55 90.79
N GLU A 32 32.87 53.34 90.80
CA GLU A 32 33.66 53.11 89.59
C GLU A 32 33.34 51.75 88.96
N ALA A 33 33.14 50.70 89.76
CA ALA A 33 32.65 49.41 89.31
C ALA A 33 31.24 49.49 88.73
N ARG A 34 30.33 50.27 89.34
CA ARG A 34 28.96 50.52 88.84
C ARG A 34 28.96 51.32 87.54
N GLU A 35 29.83 52.30 87.39
CA GLU A 35 30.02 53.05 86.14
C GLU A 35 30.59 52.16 85.02
N ARG A 36 31.63 51.37 85.31
CA ARG A 36 32.23 50.42 84.36
C ARG A 36 31.23 49.33 83.96
N ALA A 37 30.41 48.84 84.89
CA ALA A 37 29.32 47.91 84.62
C ALA A 37 28.18 48.55 83.80
N GLY A 38 27.81 49.81 84.09
CA GLY A 38 26.83 50.59 83.32
C GLY A 38 27.27 50.86 81.87
N LYS A 39 28.54 51.24 81.68
CA LYS A 39 29.15 51.45 80.36
C LYS A 39 29.26 50.13 79.57
N ASN A 40 29.65 49.01 80.20
CA ASN A 40 29.67 47.69 79.55
C ASN A 40 28.27 47.15 79.20
N THR A 41 27.28 47.34 80.08
CA THR A 41 25.89 46.92 79.84
C THR A 41 25.21 47.74 78.73
N THR A 42 25.50 49.03 78.62
CA THR A 42 25.02 49.88 77.52
C THR A 42 25.71 49.55 76.19
N HIS A 43 27.03 49.30 76.19
CA HIS A 43 27.76 48.88 74.99
C HIS A 43 27.29 47.51 74.47
N THR A 44 27.03 46.56 75.36
CA THR A 44 26.49 45.24 75.01
C THR A 44 25.03 45.33 74.52
N LYS A 45 24.17 46.18 75.11
CA LYS A 45 22.82 46.47 74.58
C LYS A 45 22.87 47.09 73.18
N LYS A 46 23.77 48.05 72.92
CA LYS A 46 23.97 48.67 71.60
C LYS A 46 24.49 47.66 70.57
N LYS A 47 25.46 46.81 70.94
CA LYS A 47 25.94 45.69 70.10
C LYS A 47 24.82 44.70 69.77
N LYS A 48 24.01 44.29 70.75
CA LYS A 48 22.83 43.43 70.53
C LYS A 48 21.83 44.09 69.57
N LYS A 49 21.46 45.37 69.78
CA LYS A 49 20.53 46.12 68.89
C LYS A 49 21.05 46.22 67.45
N ASN A 50 22.35 46.44 67.24
CA ASN A 50 22.97 46.43 65.91
C ASN A 50 22.99 45.04 65.26
N LEU A 51 23.26 43.98 66.04
CA LEU A 51 23.17 42.61 65.57
C LEU A 51 21.75 42.23 65.14
N PHE A 52 20.73 42.66 65.88
CA PHE A 52 19.32 42.49 65.50
C PHE A 52 18.98 43.25 64.22
N LYS A 53 19.43 44.52 64.07
CA LYS A 53 19.27 45.28 62.81
C LYS A 53 19.95 44.59 61.64
N LYS A 54 21.20 44.10 61.79
CA LYS A 54 21.94 43.36 60.76
C LYS A 54 21.24 42.05 60.38
N LYS A 55 20.71 41.30 61.37
CA LYS A 55 19.89 40.08 61.13
C LYS A 55 18.59 40.40 60.37
N LYS A 56 17.87 41.47 60.74
CA LYS A 56 16.67 41.93 60.00
C LYS A 56 17.01 42.31 58.55
N LEU A 57 18.11 43.05 58.33
CA LEU A 57 18.53 43.44 56.99
C LEU A 57 18.95 42.24 56.13
N LYS A 58 19.65 41.25 56.71
CA LYS A 58 19.98 39.99 56.02
C LYS A 58 18.72 39.21 55.64
N LYS A 59 17.73 39.11 56.53
CA LYS A 59 16.43 38.50 56.23
C LYS A 59 15.71 39.22 55.09
N LEU A 60 15.67 40.56 55.12
CA LEU A 60 15.04 41.37 54.07
C LEU A 60 15.76 41.20 52.73
N LYS A 61 17.09 41.24 52.70
CA LYS A 61 17.90 41.00 51.48
C LYS A 61 17.64 39.60 50.91
N ASN A 62 17.59 38.59 51.77
CA ASN A 62 17.28 37.22 51.34
C ASN A 62 15.84 37.09 50.82
N GLY A 63 14.88 37.80 51.42
CA GLY A 63 13.49 37.86 50.93
C GLY A 63 13.43 38.48 49.54
N LYS A 64 14.05 39.65 49.33
CA LYS A 64 14.14 40.29 48.01
C LYS A 64 14.84 39.40 46.98
N MET A 65 15.91 38.70 47.37
CA MET A 65 16.60 37.77 46.48
C MET A 65 15.73 36.55 46.12
N LYS A 66 14.95 36.01 47.06
CA LYS A 66 14.01 34.93 46.77
C LYS A 66 12.93 35.38 45.80
N ILE A 67 12.34 36.57 46.00
CA ILE A 67 11.34 37.15 45.10
C ILE A 67 11.92 37.38 43.70
N ALA A 68 13.14 37.90 43.61
CA ALA A 68 13.82 38.07 42.33
C ALA A 68 14.04 36.73 41.61
N LYS A 69 14.43 35.68 42.35
CA LYS A 69 14.60 34.33 41.80
C LYS A 69 13.29 33.71 41.35
N THR A 70 12.21 33.82 42.13
CA THR A 70 10.90 33.29 41.72
C THR A 70 10.39 34.00 40.49
N LYS A 71 10.47 35.34 40.45
CA LYS A 71 10.05 36.13 39.28
C LYS A 71 10.90 35.83 38.04
N ALA A 72 12.21 35.62 38.20
CA ALA A 72 13.06 35.19 37.10
C ALA A 72 12.69 33.79 36.58
N ASN A 73 12.33 32.87 37.48
CA ASN A 73 11.89 31.53 37.09
C ASN A 73 10.52 31.56 36.42
N GLU A 74 9.58 32.37 36.90
CA GLU A 74 8.27 32.57 36.26
C GLU A 74 8.42 33.09 34.83
N ILE A 75 9.27 34.11 34.62
CA ILE A 75 9.55 34.64 33.28
C ILE A 75 10.14 33.56 32.38
N LYS A 76 11.10 32.75 32.89
CA LYS A 76 11.67 31.64 32.12
C LYS A 76 10.63 30.59 31.75
N MET A 77 9.80 30.20 32.70
CA MET A 77 8.72 29.23 32.45
C MET A 77 7.71 29.76 31.44
N SER A 78 7.36 31.05 31.50
CA SER A 78 6.49 31.70 30.52
C SER A 78 7.14 31.71 29.13
N ALA A 79 8.43 32.10 29.04
CA ALA A 79 9.16 32.13 27.79
C ALA A 79 9.30 30.73 27.15
N ASP A 80 9.57 29.70 27.96
CA ASP A 80 9.63 28.32 27.48
C ASP A 80 8.27 27.83 26.99
N ALA A 81 7.18 28.17 27.69
CA ALA A 81 5.82 27.83 27.28
C ALA A 81 5.43 28.50 25.96
N GLU A 82 5.71 29.81 25.82
CA GLU A 82 5.48 30.58 24.59
C GLU A 82 6.32 30.02 23.42
N PHE A 83 7.58 29.67 23.67
CA PHE A 83 8.43 29.05 22.66
C PHE A 83 7.88 27.71 22.17
N GLN A 84 7.44 26.83 23.08
CA GLN A 84 6.84 25.56 22.69
C GLN A 84 5.52 25.74 21.94
N HIS A 85 4.70 26.72 22.36
CA HIS A 85 3.46 27.05 21.68
C HIS A 85 3.72 27.52 20.25
N GLU A 86 4.66 28.46 20.06
CA GLU A 86 4.99 29.00 18.75
C GLU A 86 5.65 27.96 17.83
N LYS A 87 6.54 27.13 18.39
CA LYS A 87 7.11 25.98 17.70
C LYS A 87 6.01 25.02 17.25
N GLY A 88 5.04 24.72 18.11
CA GLY A 88 3.87 23.90 17.77
C GLY A 88 3.03 24.52 16.66
N ARG A 89 2.76 25.83 16.74
CA ARG A 89 1.99 26.59 15.76
C ARG A 89 2.55 26.48 14.34
N ILE A 90 3.88 26.43 14.21
CA ILE A 90 4.56 26.34 12.90
C ILE A 90 4.75 24.88 12.48
N LEU A 91 5.22 24.00 13.38
CA LEU A 91 5.59 22.63 13.00
C LEU A 91 4.40 21.69 12.79
N GLN A 92 3.32 21.84 13.55
CA GLN A 92 2.16 20.95 13.43
C GLN A 92 1.46 21.03 12.08
N PRO A 93 1.12 22.23 11.54
CA PRO A 93 0.48 22.31 10.22
C PRO A 93 1.39 21.79 9.11
N GLU A 94 2.70 22.09 9.18
CA GLU A 94 3.65 21.61 8.17
C GLU A 94 3.82 20.09 8.22
N ARG A 95 3.84 19.48 9.42
CA ARG A 95 3.80 18.02 9.57
C ARG A 95 2.55 17.42 8.94
N ILE A 96 1.38 17.98 9.21
CA ILE A 96 0.11 17.48 8.66
C ILE A 96 0.13 17.60 7.14
N ARG A 97 0.60 18.72 6.60
CA ARG A 97 0.75 18.93 5.16
C ARG A 97 1.64 17.86 4.53
N ILE A 98 2.83 17.64 5.09
CA ILE A 98 3.78 16.62 4.61
C ILE A 98 3.11 15.24 4.63
N ILE A 99 2.49 14.85 5.75
CA ILE A 99 1.81 13.56 5.87
C ILE A 99 0.73 13.40 4.78
N GLN A 100 -0.11 14.42 4.57
CA GLN A 100 -1.15 14.40 3.54
C GLN A 100 -0.59 14.29 2.12
N GLU A 101 0.52 14.99 1.82
CA GLU A 101 1.18 14.91 0.52
C GLU A 101 1.76 13.51 0.28
N TYR A 102 2.41 12.91 1.28
CA TYR A 102 2.94 11.56 1.18
C TYR A 102 1.83 10.49 1.12
N ASP A 103 0.72 10.67 1.84
CA ASP A 103 -0.44 9.77 1.75
C ASP A 103 -1.07 9.80 0.36
N LYS A 104 -1.19 10.99 -0.24
CA LYS A 104 -1.66 11.13 -1.63
C LYS A 104 -0.71 10.44 -2.61
N LYS A 105 0.60 10.68 -2.50
CA LYS A 105 1.62 10.01 -3.34
C LYS A 105 1.59 8.50 -3.18
N LYS A 106 1.44 7.99 -1.95
CA LYS A 106 1.33 6.56 -1.66
C LYS A 106 0.12 5.96 -2.35
N LYS A 107 -1.07 6.57 -2.21
CA LYS A 107 -2.29 6.11 -2.88
C LYS A 107 -2.15 6.10 -4.40
N GLN A 108 -1.53 7.13 -4.96
CA GLN A 108 -1.28 7.22 -6.40
C GLN A 108 -0.39 6.06 -6.88
N LEU A 109 0.72 5.80 -6.17
CA LEU A 109 1.61 4.68 -6.47
C LEU A 109 0.92 3.32 -6.33
N GLU A 110 0.07 3.13 -5.32
CA GLU A 110 -0.70 1.90 -5.16
C GLU A 110 -1.67 1.67 -6.33
N ILE A 111 -2.32 2.72 -6.81
CA ILE A 111 -3.20 2.67 -7.99
C ILE A 111 -2.38 2.33 -9.24
N GLU A 112 -1.26 3.00 -9.46
CA GLU A 112 -0.37 2.77 -10.60
C GLU A 112 0.17 1.34 -10.61
N GLN A 113 0.61 0.82 -9.46
CA GLN A 113 1.03 -0.58 -9.33
C GLN A 113 -0.10 -1.56 -9.66
N ARG A 114 -1.34 -1.26 -9.23
CA ARG A 114 -2.51 -2.09 -9.56
C ARG A 114 -2.82 -2.07 -11.06
N ILE A 115 -2.72 -0.91 -11.71
CA ILE A 115 -2.90 -0.77 -13.16
C ILE A 115 -1.81 -1.54 -13.90
N GLU A 116 -0.54 -1.37 -13.52
CA GLU A 116 0.60 -2.04 -14.14
C GLU A 116 0.48 -3.57 -13.98
N PHE A 117 0.10 -4.03 -12.79
CA PHE A 117 -0.15 -5.45 -12.54
C PHE A 117 -1.29 -5.98 -13.43
N SER A 118 -2.42 -5.29 -13.49
CA SER A 118 -3.55 -5.68 -14.35
C SER A 118 -3.16 -5.70 -15.83
N LYS A 119 -2.40 -4.70 -16.28
CA LYS A 119 -1.87 -4.63 -17.65
C LYS A 119 -0.95 -5.81 -17.96
N ARG A 120 0.02 -6.13 -17.08
CA ARG A 120 0.91 -7.30 -17.25
C ARG A 120 0.13 -8.62 -17.35
N VAL A 121 -0.88 -8.80 -16.50
CA VAL A 121 -1.73 -10.01 -16.54
C VAL A 121 -2.51 -10.09 -17.85
N ASN A 122 -3.09 -8.97 -18.31
CA ASN A 122 -3.82 -8.94 -19.56
C ASN A 122 -2.89 -9.16 -20.77
N GLU A 123 -1.70 -8.57 -20.78
CA GLU A 123 -0.68 -8.81 -21.80
C GLU A 123 -0.28 -10.28 -21.87
N SER A 124 -0.03 -10.92 -20.73
CA SER A 124 0.26 -12.35 -20.67
C SER A 124 -0.89 -13.19 -21.23
N ARG A 125 -2.14 -12.85 -20.87
CA ARG A 125 -3.32 -13.53 -21.40
C ARG A 125 -3.43 -13.38 -22.93
N LEU A 126 -3.20 -12.18 -23.45
CA LEU A 126 -3.21 -11.92 -24.89
C LEU A 126 -2.10 -12.68 -25.62
N GLN A 127 -0.91 -12.80 -25.02
CA GLN A 127 0.18 -13.62 -25.58
C GLN A 127 -0.22 -15.09 -25.69
N VAL A 128 -0.82 -15.65 -24.64
CA VAL A 128 -1.32 -17.04 -24.68
C VAL A 128 -2.38 -17.22 -25.77
N LEU A 129 -3.31 -16.27 -25.91
CA LEU A 129 -4.33 -16.32 -26.97
C LEU A 129 -3.71 -16.25 -28.37
N LYS A 130 -2.72 -15.38 -28.58
CA LYS A 130 -2.01 -15.26 -29.86
C LYS A 130 -1.27 -16.55 -30.23
N GLU A 131 -0.57 -17.16 -29.27
CA GLU A 131 0.13 -18.43 -29.52
C GLU A 131 -0.86 -19.57 -29.78
N ARG A 132 -2.00 -19.60 -29.08
CA ARG A 132 -3.07 -20.57 -29.39
C ARG A 132 -3.62 -20.40 -30.80
N GLU A 133 -3.89 -19.17 -31.22
CA GLU A 133 -4.37 -18.88 -32.58
C GLU A 133 -3.32 -19.31 -33.62
N LYS A 134 -2.05 -19.01 -33.37
CA LYS A 134 -0.93 -19.42 -34.24
C LYS A 134 -0.82 -20.94 -34.34
N LEU A 135 -0.89 -21.66 -33.21
CA LEU A 135 -0.88 -23.13 -33.20
C LEU A 135 -2.08 -23.70 -33.96
N MET A 136 -3.26 -23.06 -33.84
CA MET A 136 -4.45 -23.46 -34.57
C MET A 136 -4.27 -23.28 -36.08
N LYS A 137 -3.76 -22.12 -36.53
CA LYS A 137 -3.43 -21.86 -37.94
C LYS A 137 -2.39 -22.82 -38.48
N GLN A 138 -1.31 -23.07 -37.73
CA GLN A 138 -0.30 -24.06 -38.11
C GLN A 138 -0.86 -25.48 -38.22
N THR A 139 -1.80 -25.85 -37.34
CA THR A 139 -2.46 -27.15 -37.40
C THR A 139 -3.39 -27.24 -38.61
N GLN A 140 -4.11 -26.16 -38.93
CA GLN A 140 -4.92 -26.07 -40.15
C GLN A 140 -4.04 -26.21 -41.40
N GLU A 141 -2.95 -25.43 -41.50
CA GLU A 141 -1.97 -25.51 -42.60
C GLU A 141 -1.41 -26.94 -42.78
N LYS A 142 -0.98 -27.59 -41.70
CA LYS A 142 -0.51 -28.98 -41.74
C LYS A 142 -1.60 -29.95 -42.19
N THR A 143 -2.84 -29.69 -41.82
CA THR A 143 -3.99 -30.53 -42.23
C THR A 143 -4.25 -30.35 -43.73
N PHE A 144 -4.22 -29.11 -44.24
CA PHE A 144 -4.34 -28.85 -45.68
C PHE A 144 -3.22 -29.50 -46.49
N GLN A 145 -1.98 -29.44 -46.00
CA GLN A 145 -0.85 -30.10 -46.63
C GLN A 145 -1.07 -31.61 -46.75
N LYS A 146 -1.48 -32.26 -45.66
CA LYS A 146 -1.82 -33.70 -45.67
C LYS A 146 -2.98 -34.04 -46.60
N LEU A 147 -3.96 -33.15 -46.73
CA LEU A 147 -5.09 -33.35 -47.64
C LEU A 147 -4.67 -33.19 -49.11
N ALA A 148 -3.77 -32.25 -49.40
CA ALA A 148 -3.17 -32.12 -50.73
C ALA A 148 -2.33 -33.35 -51.09
N GLU A 149 -1.58 -33.89 -50.13
CA GLU A 149 -0.89 -35.19 -50.27
C GLU A 149 -1.87 -36.33 -50.54
N LEU A 150 -3.01 -36.37 -49.84
CA LEU A 150 -4.05 -37.38 -50.07
C LEU A 150 -4.63 -37.28 -51.49
N LYS A 151 -4.90 -36.06 -51.99
CA LYS A 151 -5.39 -35.82 -53.35
C LYS A 151 -4.39 -36.31 -54.42
N SER A 152 -3.09 -36.34 -54.10
CA SER A 152 -2.06 -36.88 -54.99
C SER A 152 -2.18 -38.41 -55.17
N ASN A 153 -2.78 -39.13 -54.21
CA ASN A 153 -3.02 -40.57 -54.30
C ASN A 153 -4.49 -40.86 -54.64
N ARG A 154 -4.76 -41.07 -55.94
CA ARG A 154 -6.12 -41.27 -56.47
C ARG A 154 -6.95 -42.33 -55.74
N LYS A 155 -6.39 -43.51 -55.46
CA LYS A 155 -7.15 -44.60 -54.80
C LYS A 155 -7.50 -44.25 -53.36
N ALA A 156 -6.57 -43.63 -52.64
CA ALA A 156 -6.81 -43.20 -51.26
C ALA A 156 -7.83 -42.04 -51.21
N TYR A 157 -7.77 -41.13 -52.19
CA TYR A 157 -8.71 -40.03 -52.34
C TYR A 157 -10.12 -40.51 -52.72
N GLU A 158 -10.26 -41.45 -53.65
CA GLU A 158 -11.55 -42.08 -54.01
C GLU A 158 -12.23 -42.72 -52.80
N LYS A 159 -11.47 -43.49 -51.99
CA LYS A 159 -11.98 -44.06 -50.74
C LYS A 159 -12.42 -42.99 -49.75
N PHE A 160 -11.65 -41.92 -49.63
CA PHE A 160 -11.96 -40.81 -48.75
C PHE A 160 -13.25 -40.08 -49.18
N VAL A 161 -13.37 -39.70 -50.45
CA VAL A 161 -14.57 -39.08 -51.02
C VAL A 161 -15.79 -39.98 -50.86
N LYS A 162 -15.64 -41.31 -51.00
CA LYS A 162 -16.70 -42.29 -50.73
C LYS A 162 -17.25 -42.16 -49.31
N SER A 163 -16.35 -42.18 -48.33
CA SER A 163 -16.73 -42.06 -46.92
C SER A 163 -17.40 -40.72 -46.64
N LEU A 164 -16.97 -39.64 -47.29
CA LEU A 164 -17.61 -38.32 -47.16
C LEU A 164 -19.04 -38.30 -47.70
N ILE A 165 -19.27 -38.88 -48.87
CA ILE A 165 -20.63 -38.99 -49.46
C ILE A 165 -21.53 -39.81 -48.53
N ILE A 166 -21.06 -40.97 -48.06
CA ILE A 166 -21.83 -41.83 -47.14
C ILE A 166 -22.18 -41.06 -45.85
N GLN A 167 -21.22 -40.35 -45.26
CA GLN A 167 -21.45 -39.55 -44.07
C GLN A 167 -22.49 -38.45 -44.30
N GLY A 168 -22.44 -37.76 -45.44
CA GLY A 168 -23.43 -36.76 -45.84
C GLY A 168 -24.83 -37.36 -45.97
N LEU A 169 -24.95 -38.50 -46.66
CA LEU A 169 -26.21 -39.22 -46.82
C LEU A 169 -26.82 -39.65 -45.48
N ILE A 170 -26.02 -40.20 -44.56
CA ILE A 170 -26.48 -40.57 -43.20
C ILE A 170 -26.95 -39.35 -42.41
N ARG A 171 -26.27 -38.21 -42.56
CA ARG A 171 -26.59 -36.99 -41.81
C ARG A 171 -27.90 -36.36 -42.28
N MET A 172 -28.21 -36.43 -43.58
CA MET A 172 -29.42 -35.87 -44.15
C MET A 172 -30.63 -36.80 -44.02
N ASP A 173 -30.46 -38.11 -44.20
CA ASP A 173 -31.55 -39.11 -44.19
C ASP A 173 -32.69 -38.80 -45.19
N GLU A 174 -32.33 -38.28 -46.36
CA GLU A 174 -33.27 -37.87 -47.42
C GLU A 174 -33.29 -38.86 -48.59
N ARG A 175 -34.40 -38.87 -49.35
CA ARG A 175 -34.59 -39.79 -50.48
C ARG A 175 -33.99 -39.29 -51.79
N ILE A 176 -34.00 -37.98 -52.03
CA ILE A 176 -33.51 -37.37 -53.27
C ILE A 176 -32.42 -36.38 -52.89
N VAL A 177 -31.28 -36.53 -53.53
CA VAL A 177 -30.05 -35.86 -53.13
C VAL A 177 -29.23 -35.47 -54.34
N GLU A 178 -28.75 -34.23 -54.40
CA GLU A 178 -27.99 -33.69 -55.52
C GLU A 178 -26.56 -33.31 -55.10
N ILE A 179 -25.52 -33.94 -55.63
CA ILE A 179 -24.14 -33.71 -55.19
C ILE A 179 -23.49 -32.63 -56.05
N GLN A 180 -23.07 -31.54 -55.41
CA GLN A 180 -22.20 -30.51 -56.00
C GLN A 180 -20.73 -30.75 -55.61
N VAL A 181 -19.85 -30.63 -56.59
CA VAL A 181 -18.41 -30.90 -56.44
C VAL A 181 -17.56 -29.81 -57.09
N VAL A 182 -16.28 -29.77 -56.74
CA VAL A 182 -15.30 -28.96 -57.48
C VAL A 182 -15.07 -29.59 -58.85
N LYS A 183 -14.90 -28.77 -59.88
CA LYS A 183 -14.72 -29.23 -61.28
C LYS A 183 -13.60 -30.28 -61.44
N GLU A 184 -12.54 -30.17 -60.65
CA GLU A 184 -11.40 -31.10 -60.64
C GLU A 184 -11.75 -32.50 -60.11
N ASP A 185 -12.72 -32.59 -59.20
CA ASP A 185 -13.05 -33.83 -58.49
C ASP A 185 -14.28 -34.54 -59.12
N LEU A 186 -14.82 -33.99 -60.21
CA LEU A 186 -16.00 -34.49 -60.92
C LEU A 186 -15.86 -35.96 -61.33
N GLU A 187 -14.72 -36.35 -61.90
CA GLU A 187 -14.48 -37.73 -62.33
C GLU A 187 -14.44 -38.71 -61.15
N VAL A 188 -13.79 -38.31 -60.05
CA VAL A 188 -13.67 -39.11 -58.83
C VAL A 188 -15.04 -39.27 -58.17
N ALA A 189 -15.82 -38.19 -58.10
CA ALA A 189 -17.16 -38.22 -57.55
C ALA A 189 -18.08 -39.14 -58.36
N ARG A 190 -18.07 -39.05 -59.70
CA ARG A 190 -18.86 -39.96 -60.56
C ARG A 190 -18.52 -41.43 -60.34
N ALA A 191 -17.23 -41.76 -60.24
CA ALA A 191 -16.78 -43.13 -60.03
C ALA A 191 -17.26 -43.72 -58.70
N VAL A 192 -17.34 -42.89 -57.66
CA VAL A 192 -17.57 -43.32 -56.29
C VAL A 192 -19.05 -43.25 -55.87
N THR A 193 -19.84 -42.41 -56.52
CA THR A 193 -21.24 -42.12 -56.12
C THR A 193 -22.13 -43.37 -56.09
N GLN A 194 -22.03 -44.25 -57.09
CA GLN A 194 -22.86 -45.47 -57.13
C GLN A 194 -22.49 -46.45 -56.01
N ASP A 195 -21.20 -46.61 -55.74
CA ASP A 195 -20.72 -47.49 -54.68
C ASP A 195 -21.04 -46.92 -53.29
N ALA A 196 -21.03 -45.61 -53.12
CA ALA A 196 -21.46 -44.93 -51.90
C ALA A 196 -22.96 -45.13 -51.64
N ALA A 197 -23.80 -45.03 -52.68
CA ALA A 197 -25.25 -45.25 -52.57
C ALA A 197 -25.58 -46.67 -52.11
N ARG A 198 -24.91 -47.67 -52.68
CA ARG A 198 -25.08 -49.09 -52.30
C ARG A 198 -24.69 -49.34 -50.85
N GLU A 199 -23.56 -48.79 -50.42
CA GLU A 199 -23.08 -48.94 -49.04
C GLU A 199 -24.00 -48.23 -48.04
N TYR A 200 -24.50 -47.04 -48.37
CA TYR A 200 -25.50 -46.33 -47.57
C TYR A 200 -26.79 -47.15 -47.37
N ILE A 201 -27.36 -47.71 -48.46
CA ILE A 201 -28.56 -48.55 -48.40
C ILE A 201 -28.31 -49.78 -47.53
N GLN A 202 -27.12 -50.40 -47.64
CA GLN A 202 -26.75 -51.55 -46.81
C GLN A 202 -26.66 -51.17 -45.32
N ILE A 203 -26.01 -50.06 -44.98
CA ILE A 203 -25.90 -49.57 -43.61
C ILE A 203 -27.29 -49.28 -43.02
N MET A 204 -28.16 -48.59 -43.78
CA MET A 204 -29.52 -48.26 -43.34
C MET A 204 -30.41 -49.50 -43.17
N LYS A 205 -30.29 -50.49 -44.07
CA LYS A 205 -30.99 -51.78 -43.92
C LYS A 205 -30.54 -52.52 -42.67
N GLN A 206 -29.23 -52.57 -42.39
CA GLN A 206 -28.68 -53.27 -41.22
C GLN A 206 -29.02 -52.59 -39.89
N GLN A 207 -29.02 -51.26 -39.84
CA GLN A 207 -29.20 -50.53 -38.58
C GLN A 207 -30.65 -50.14 -38.29
N SER A 208 -31.44 -49.85 -39.32
CA SER A 208 -32.79 -49.29 -39.15
C SER A 208 -33.91 -50.21 -39.65
N ASN A 209 -33.62 -51.36 -40.27
CA ASN A 209 -34.61 -52.25 -40.91
C ASN A 209 -35.57 -51.53 -41.89
N LYS A 210 -35.18 -50.35 -42.38
CA LYS A 210 -35.97 -49.53 -43.30
C LYS A 210 -35.51 -49.79 -44.73
N GLU A 211 -36.46 -49.94 -45.64
CA GLU A 211 -36.16 -49.98 -47.06
C GLU A 211 -36.08 -48.55 -47.60
N VAL A 212 -34.85 -48.10 -47.85
CA VAL A 212 -34.57 -46.74 -48.31
C VAL A 212 -34.44 -46.73 -49.83
N THR A 213 -35.22 -45.85 -50.46
CA THR A 213 -35.08 -45.49 -51.88
C THR A 213 -34.27 -44.20 -51.94
N LEU A 214 -33.14 -44.25 -52.64
CA LEU A 214 -32.21 -43.12 -52.76
C LEU A 214 -31.99 -42.80 -54.25
N GLU A 215 -32.27 -41.57 -54.63
CA GLU A 215 -31.94 -41.00 -55.94
C GLU A 215 -30.82 -39.98 -55.75
N ILE A 216 -29.62 -40.29 -56.24
CA ILE A 216 -28.49 -39.35 -56.23
C ILE A 216 -28.33 -38.75 -57.62
N LYS A 217 -28.39 -37.42 -57.72
CA LYS A 217 -28.02 -36.63 -58.89
C LYS A 217 -26.67 -35.98 -58.64
N LEU A 218 -25.89 -35.77 -59.69
CA LEU A 218 -24.62 -35.06 -59.59
C LEU A 218 -24.75 -33.82 -60.47
N ASP A 219 -24.56 -32.65 -59.88
CA ASP A 219 -24.73 -31.39 -60.59
C ASP A 219 -23.51 -31.15 -61.48
N GLU A 220 -23.74 -31.05 -62.78
CA GLU A 220 -22.71 -30.82 -63.80
C GLU A 220 -22.72 -29.39 -64.34
N ASN A 221 -23.66 -28.56 -63.87
CA ASN A 221 -23.87 -27.20 -64.38
C ASN A 221 -23.42 -26.14 -63.37
N ASP A 222 -23.56 -26.40 -62.06
CA ASP A 222 -23.12 -25.51 -60.98
C ASP A 222 -21.99 -26.15 -60.15
N PHE A 223 -20.76 -25.67 -60.35
CA PHE A 223 -19.57 -26.18 -59.68
C PHE A 223 -19.14 -25.30 -58.51
N LEU A 224 -18.55 -25.92 -57.49
CA LEU A 224 -17.91 -25.19 -56.40
C LEU A 224 -16.71 -24.36 -56.90
N PRO A 225 -16.44 -23.17 -56.34
CA PRO A 225 -15.33 -22.30 -56.76
C PRO A 225 -13.96 -22.99 -56.71
N ALA A 226 -13.06 -22.63 -57.64
CA ALA A 226 -11.66 -23.07 -57.63
C ALA A 226 -10.92 -22.40 -56.46
N GLY A 227 -10.76 -23.12 -55.35
CA GLY A 227 -10.29 -22.57 -54.07
C GLY A 227 -11.35 -22.56 -52.97
N ALA A 228 -12.57 -23.02 -53.27
CA ALA A 228 -13.55 -23.38 -52.25
C ALA A 228 -13.05 -24.60 -51.49
N VAL A 229 -12.25 -24.30 -50.48
CA VAL A 229 -11.99 -25.23 -49.39
C VAL A 229 -13.07 -24.89 -48.36
N GLY A 230 -14.35 -25.23 -48.60
CA GLY A 230 -15.43 -25.26 -47.59
C GLY A 230 -15.77 -24.04 -46.73
N GLY A 231 -16.99 -23.53 -46.91
CA GLY A 231 -17.69 -22.65 -45.98
C GLY A 231 -19.19 -22.77 -46.26
N LYS A 232 -20.03 -22.73 -45.20
CA LYS A 232 -21.46 -23.05 -45.22
C LYS A 232 -22.26 -22.24 -46.25
N ASN A 233 -23.11 -22.91 -47.03
CA ASN A 233 -24.34 -22.38 -47.62
C ASN A 233 -25.42 -23.47 -47.67
N TYR A 234 -26.43 -23.37 -46.80
CA TYR A 234 -27.67 -24.14 -46.97
C TYR A 234 -28.61 -23.36 -47.89
N LEU A 235 -28.81 -23.86 -49.11
CA LEU A 235 -29.91 -23.42 -49.97
C LEU A 235 -31.00 -24.47 -49.95
N GLY A 236 -32.17 -24.07 -49.47
CA GLY A 236 -33.34 -24.92 -49.39
C GLY A 236 -34.06 -25.09 -50.73
N GLN A 237 -34.86 -26.16 -50.77
CA GLN A 237 -35.95 -26.53 -51.70
C GLN A 237 -35.65 -27.51 -52.84
N TYR A 238 -34.40 -27.68 -53.28
CA TYR A 238 -33.96 -28.85 -54.06
C TYR A 238 -32.61 -29.29 -53.47
N PHE A 239 -32.59 -30.48 -52.86
CA PHE A 239 -31.60 -30.84 -51.85
C PHE A 239 -30.24 -31.19 -52.45
N ALA A 240 -29.40 -30.17 -52.63
CA ALA A 240 -28.01 -30.38 -52.96
C ALA A 240 -27.20 -30.83 -51.72
N ILE A 241 -26.64 -32.05 -51.72
CA ILE A 241 -25.35 -32.31 -51.07
C ILE A 241 -24.32 -31.39 -51.74
N GLN A 242 -24.11 -30.22 -51.18
CA GLN A 242 -22.73 -29.78 -51.10
C GLN A 242 -22.08 -30.70 -50.07
N ILE A 243 -21.05 -31.46 -50.47
CA ILE A 243 -20.23 -32.18 -49.49
C ILE A 243 -19.46 -31.10 -48.72
N GLU A 244 -20.11 -30.50 -47.72
CA GLU A 244 -19.51 -29.58 -46.77
C GLU A 244 -18.72 -30.38 -45.73
N ASN A 245 -17.83 -31.25 -46.22
CA ASN A 245 -16.66 -31.71 -45.51
C ASN A 245 -15.42 -31.13 -46.19
N CYS A 246 -15.50 -29.84 -46.51
CA CYS A 246 -14.44 -29.08 -47.16
C CYS A 246 -13.77 -28.16 -46.12
N PHE A 247 -12.45 -28.08 -46.24
CA PHE A 247 -11.54 -27.94 -45.11
C PHE A 247 -11.14 -26.52 -44.71
N GLY A 248 -11.67 -25.45 -45.29
CA GLY A 248 -11.03 -24.12 -45.27
C GLY A 248 -11.97 -22.93 -45.16
N ASN A 249 -12.83 -22.97 -44.16
CA ASN A 249 -13.24 -21.79 -43.40
C ASN A 249 -13.99 -22.25 -42.15
N PHE A 250 -13.26 -22.83 -41.21
CA PHE A 250 -13.77 -23.09 -39.87
C PHE A 250 -14.04 -21.79 -39.07
N ASP A 251 -13.58 -20.63 -39.57
CA ASP A 251 -13.81 -19.31 -38.94
C ASP A 251 -15.29 -18.92 -38.84
N ALA A 252 -16.17 -19.53 -39.64
CA ALA A 252 -17.61 -19.29 -39.58
C ALA A 252 -18.33 -19.97 -38.40
N TYR A 253 -17.65 -20.88 -37.68
CA TYR A 253 -18.26 -21.64 -36.58
C TYR A 253 -18.03 -21.06 -35.18
N PHE A 254 -17.17 -20.03 -35.04
CA PHE A 254 -16.78 -19.46 -33.75
C PHE A 254 -17.04 -17.96 -33.60
N LYS A 255 -17.94 -17.39 -34.41
CA LYS A 255 -18.50 -16.05 -34.16
C LYS A 255 -19.80 -16.12 -33.39
#